data_AF-A0A2R6WL91-F1
#
_entry.id   AF-A0A2R6WL91-F1
#
_cell.length_a   1.000
_cell.length_b   1.000
_cell.length_c   1.000
_cell.angle_alpha   90.00
_cell.angle_beta   90.00
_cell.angle_gamma   90.00
#
_symmetry.space_group_name_H-M   'P 1'
#
loop_
_entity.id
_entity.type
_entity.pdbx_description
1 polymer ?
#
loop_
_entity_poly.entity_id
_entity_poly.type
_entity_poly.pdbx_seq_one_letter_code
_entity_poly.pdbx_strand_id
1 'polypeptide(L)'
;MASSKNKALLEARKDLPNVWHSPLMYTLCDSPLYCCYSVLCPYCAAYQLRGRALHGDWSRFTCCQGSMPCSGSCGESKCPKFCAVTEVCCCFTLSVATTRFMLQDELRIQNTKCDNCIIGTMFVLQYLNCICSIVACLTDIPLIDEAALITDRVADIAYCSVCACMQTQHKMEMDKRDGLIEPRDGTVVRAPPTQHMMK
;
A
#
# COMPACT_ATOMS: atom_id res chain seq x y z
N MET A 1 -22.33 -5.87 7.45
CA MET A 1 -21.51 -6.11 8.67
C MET A 1 -20.02 -5.79 8.48
N ALA A 2 -19.43 -5.89 7.27
CA ALA A 2 -18.04 -5.48 7.02
C ALA A 2 -17.76 -3.98 7.26
N SER A 3 -18.73 -3.10 6.98
CA SER A 3 -18.56 -1.65 7.15
C SER A 3 -18.33 -1.21 8.61
N SER A 4 -19.02 -1.80 9.60
CA SER A 4 -18.84 -1.44 11.01
C SER A 4 -17.52 -1.94 11.59
N LYS A 5 -17.06 -3.13 11.21
CA LYS A 5 -15.74 -3.65 11.60
C LYS A 5 -14.61 -2.81 11.01
N ASN A 6 -14.73 -2.41 9.75
CA ASN A 6 -13.74 -1.54 9.10
C ASN A 6 -13.69 -0.14 9.73
N LYS A 7 -14.85 0.41 10.13
CA LYS A 7 -14.91 1.67 10.88
C LYS A 7 -14.22 1.58 12.24
N ALA A 8 -14.47 0.51 13.00
CA ALA A 8 -13.83 0.28 14.29
C ALA A 8 -12.30 0.10 14.16
N LEU A 9 -11.83 -0.60 13.13
CA LEU A 9 -10.40 -0.72 12.82
C LEU A 9 -9.78 0.63 12.42
N LEU A 10 -10.49 1.42 11.62
CA LEU A 10 -10.06 2.77 11.25
C LEU A 10 -9.97 3.71 12.46
N GLU A 11 -10.92 3.61 13.39
CA GLU A 11 -10.89 4.37 14.64
C GLU A 11 -9.77 3.91 15.56
N ALA A 12 -9.54 2.60 15.69
CA ALA A 12 -8.41 2.05 16.46
C ALA A 12 -7.04 2.47 15.90
N ARG A 13 -6.97 2.80 14.60
CA ARG A 13 -5.74 3.28 13.93
C ARG A 13 -5.48 4.79 14.11
N LYS A 14 -6.42 5.56 14.65
CA LYS A 14 -6.26 7.02 14.87
C LYS A 14 -5.39 7.36 16.08
N ASP A 15 -5.36 6.49 17.09
CA ASP A 15 -4.70 6.73 18.38
C ASP A 15 -3.53 5.77 18.62
N LEU A 16 -2.76 5.46 17.57
CA LEU A 16 -1.62 4.57 17.70
C LEU A 16 -0.38 5.33 18.22
N PRO A 17 0.40 4.74 19.15
CA PRO A 17 1.47 5.45 19.86
C PRO A 17 2.66 5.82 18.96
N ASN A 18 2.89 5.07 17.87
CA ASN A 18 4.07 5.24 17.02
C ASN A 18 3.75 6.03 15.76
N VAL A 19 4.69 6.84 15.31
CA VAL A 19 4.66 7.53 14.01
C VAL A 19 5.67 6.90 13.06
N TRP A 20 5.45 7.08 11.76
CA TRP A 20 6.40 6.65 10.73
C TRP A 20 7.79 7.24 10.99
N HIS A 21 8.83 6.41 10.86
CA HIS A 21 10.21 6.84 11.10
C HIS A 21 10.62 8.06 10.25
N SER A 22 10.25 8.05 8.97
CA SER A 22 10.43 9.19 8.07
C SER A 22 9.08 9.62 7.50
N PRO A 23 8.77 10.93 7.47
CA PRO A 23 7.57 11.43 6.82
C PRO A 23 7.65 11.18 5.31
N LEU A 24 6.49 11.01 4.66
CA LEU A 24 6.41 10.57 3.26
C LEU A 24 7.23 11.47 2.31
N MET A 25 7.18 12.79 2.54
CA MET A 25 7.91 13.80 1.76
C MET A 25 9.43 13.71 1.88
N TYR A 26 9.95 13.20 2.99
CA TYR A 26 11.38 13.15 3.25
C TYR A 26 12.01 11.79 2.90
N THR A 27 11.19 10.80 2.54
CA THR A 27 11.67 9.46 2.15
C THR A 27 12.59 9.47 0.93
N LEU A 28 12.41 10.43 0.01
CA LEU A 28 13.31 10.61 -1.13
C LEU A 28 14.73 11.02 -0.69
N CYS A 29 14.84 11.81 0.38
CA CYS A 29 16.12 12.27 0.91
C CYS A 29 16.80 11.20 1.77
N ASP A 30 16.02 10.46 2.56
CA ASP A 30 16.56 9.44 3.47
C ASP A 30 16.97 8.15 2.71
N SER A 31 16.34 7.82 1.58
CA SER A 31 16.67 6.61 0.79
C SER A 31 16.46 6.83 -0.72
N PRO A 32 17.25 7.72 -1.35
CA PRO A 32 17.08 8.09 -2.76
C PRO A 32 17.26 6.90 -3.70
N LEU A 33 18.24 6.03 -3.44
CA LEU A 33 18.53 4.87 -4.30
C LEU A 33 17.35 3.89 -4.36
N TYR A 34 16.72 3.63 -3.21
CA TYR A 34 15.57 2.74 -3.18
C TYR A 34 14.33 3.41 -3.77
N CYS A 35 14.14 4.71 -3.55
CA CYS A 35 13.07 5.46 -4.21
C CYS A 35 13.19 5.38 -5.74
N CYS A 36 14.40 5.57 -6.29
CA CYS A 36 14.66 5.38 -7.72
C CYS A 36 14.35 3.95 -8.18
N TYR A 37 14.74 2.93 -7.40
CA TYR A 37 14.39 1.54 -7.70
C TYR A 37 12.87 1.30 -7.71
N SER A 38 12.13 1.87 -6.76
CA SER A 38 10.67 1.78 -6.71
C SER A 38 9.98 2.54 -7.84
N VAL A 39 10.59 3.58 -8.40
CA VAL A 39 10.10 4.25 -9.62
C VAL A 39 10.38 3.40 -10.86
N LEU A 40 11.57 2.78 -10.95
CA LEU A 40 11.99 2.01 -12.13
C LEU A 40 11.34 0.62 -12.22
N CYS A 41 11.17 -0.08 -11.09
CA CYS A 41 10.36 -1.30 -11.01
C CYS A 41 9.39 -1.26 -9.82
N PRO A 42 8.25 -0.56 -9.97
CA PRO A 42 7.25 -0.45 -8.90
C PRO A 42 6.65 -1.81 -8.53
N TYR A 43 6.37 -2.67 -9.52
CA TYR A 43 5.80 -3.99 -9.27
C TYR A 43 6.77 -4.93 -8.53
N CYS A 44 8.06 -4.89 -8.89
CA CYS A 44 9.09 -5.67 -8.19
C CYS A 44 9.21 -5.24 -6.73
N ALA A 45 9.27 -3.93 -6.50
CA ALA A 45 9.37 -3.37 -5.16
C ALA A 45 8.15 -3.76 -4.31
N ALA A 46 6.93 -3.63 -4.84
CA ALA A 46 5.71 -4.01 -4.13
C ALA A 46 5.68 -5.50 -3.76
N TYR A 47 6.06 -6.38 -4.70
CA TYR A 47 6.13 -7.81 -4.45
C TYR A 47 7.13 -8.17 -3.34
N GLN A 48 8.33 -7.61 -3.39
CA GLN A 48 9.37 -7.85 -2.39
C GLN A 48 8.96 -7.32 -1.01
N LEU A 49 8.39 -6.12 -0.96
CA LEU A 49 7.90 -5.51 0.29
C LEU A 49 6.75 -6.32 0.89
N ARG A 50 5.83 -6.83 0.06
CA ARG A 50 4.73 -7.71 0.51
C ARG A 50 5.28 -9.01 1.12
N GLY A 51 6.24 -9.64 0.45
CA GLY A 51 6.90 -10.86 0.97
C GLY A 51 7.62 -10.61 2.29
N ARG A 52 8.27 -9.44 2.43
CA ARG A 52 8.96 -9.03 3.67
C ARG A 52 7.99 -8.66 4.80
N ALA A 53 6.87 -8.03 4.49
CA ALA A 53 5.82 -7.75 5.47
C ALA A 53 5.24 -9.05 6.05
N LEU A 54 5.17 -10.12 5.24
CA LEU A 54 4.76 -11.46 5.67
C LEU A 54 5.86 -12.27 6.38
N HIS A 55 7.01 -11.69 6.70
CA HIS A 55 8.17 -12.40 7.28
C HIS A 55 8.65 -13.59 6.42
N GLY A 56 8.44 -13.53 5.10
CA GLY A 56 8.78 -14.61 4.18
C GLY A 56 7.81 -15.81 4.17
N ASP A 57 6.79 -15.81 5.04
CA ASP A 57 5.79 -16.86 5.12
C ASP A 57 4.59 -16.57 4.20
N TRP A 58 4.63 -17.13 3.00
CA TRP A 58 3.59 -16.98 1.99
C TRP A 58 2.30 -17.75 2.31
N SER A 59 2.28 -18.61 3.34
CA SER A 59 1.05 -19.32 3.74
C SER A 59 0.00 -18.37 4.34
N ARG A 60 0.45 -17.24 4.89
CA ARG A 60 -0.38 -16.17 5.46
C ARG A 60 -0.85 -15.14 4.43
N PHE A 61 -0.48 -15.32 3.17
CA PHE A 61 -0.86 -14.40 2.11
C PHE A 61 -2.37 -14.48 1.85
N THR A 62 -3.04 -13.34 1.95
CA THR A 62 -4.40 -13.14 1.43
C THR A 62 -4.37 -12.02 0.41
N CYS A 63 -4.96 -12.27 -0.76
CA CYS A 63 -5.07 -11.31 -1.85
C CYS A 63 -5.70 -10.01 -1.33
N CYS A 64 -5.05 -8.87 -1.56
CA CYS A 64 -5.54 -7.54 -1.14
C CYS A 64 -5.98 -7.45 0.34
N GLN A 65 -5.39 -8.28 1.22
CA GLN A 65 -5.79 -8.40 2.64
C GLN A 65 -7.28 -8.72 2.85
N GLY A 66 -7.96 -9.33 1.88
CA GLY A 66 -9.40 -9.59 1.97
C GLY A 66 -10.30 -8.36 1.74
N SER A 67 -9.73 -7.23 1.29
CA SER A 67 -10.48 -5.99 1.06
C SER A 67 -11.27 -6.00 -0.26
N MET A 68 -10.86 -6.86 -1.21
CA MET A 68 -11.43 -6.95 -2.55
C MET A 68 -12.32 -8.18 -2.67
N PRO A 69 -13.45 -8.12 -3.41
CA PRO A 69 -14.33 -9.28 -3.61
C PRO A 69 -13.69 -10.45 -4.37
N CYS A 70 -12.53 -10.27 -5.01
CA CYS A 70 -11.76 -11.35 -5.62
C CYS A 70 -10.98 -12.21 -4.59
N SER A 71 -10.87 -11.75 -3.34
CA SER A 71 -10.15 -12.46 -2.27
C SER A 71 -10.91 -13.73 -1.88
N GLY A 72 -10.20 -14.85 -1.83
CA GLY A 72 -10.69 -16.20 -1.54
C GLY A 72 -11.04 -17.04 -2.77
N SER A 73 -11.22 -16.41 -3.94
CA SER A 73 -11.64 -17.11 -5.17
C SER A 73 -10.50 -17.31 -6.19
N CYS A 74 -9.38 -16.60 -6.03
CA CYS A 74 -8.23 -16.66 -6.96
C CYS A 74 -7.23 -17.81 -6.72
N GLY A 75 -7.57 -18.82 -5.89
CA GLY A 75 -6.69 -19.97 -5.67
C GLY A 75 -5.42 -19.67 -4.85
N GLU A 76 -5.45 -18.59 -4.07
CA GLU A 76 -4.37 -18.08 -3.21
C GLU A 76 -3.81 -19.12 -2.22
N SER A 77 -4.61 -20.11 -1.79
CA SER A 77 -4.14 -21.21 -0.94
C SER A 77 -3.25 -22.24 -1.66
N LYS A 78 -3.32 -22.34 -3.00
CA LYS A 78 -2.52 -23.29 -3.79
C LYS A 78 -1.21 -22.66 -4.29
N CYS A 79 -1.27 -21.41 -4.76
CA CYS A 79 -0.11 -20.69 -5.32
C CYS A 79 -0.08 -19.21 -4.85
N PRO A 80 0.29 -18.91 -3.60
CA PRO A 80 0.25 -17.56 -3.05
C PRO A 80 1.20 -16.59 -3.76
N LYS A 81 2.38 -17.06 -4.20
CA LYS A 81 3.34 -16.23 -4.94
C LYS A 81 2.81 -15.76 -6.28
N PHE A 82 2.11 -16.62 -7.01
CA PHE A 82 1.51 -16.25 -8.30
C PHE A 82 0.38 -15.25 -8.10
N CYS A 83 -0.48 -15.48 -7.10
CA CYS A 83 -1.54 -14.55 -6.75
C CYS A 83 -0.99 -13.18 -6.31
N ALA A 84 0.13 -13.14 -5.58
CA ALA A 84 0.83 -11.91 -5.23
C ALA A 84 1.38 -11.16 -6.45
N VAL A 85 1.88 -11.87 -7.48
CA VAL A 85 2.28 -11.24 -8.75
C VAL A 85 1.06 -10.67 -9.46
N THR A 86 -0.04 -11.42 -9.55
CA THR A 86 -1.30 -10.93 -10.13
C THR A 86 -1.84 -9.72 -9.36
N GLU A 87 -1.72 -9.70 -8.04
CA GLU A 87 -2.14 -8.56 -7.21
C GLU A 87 -1.35 -7.30 -7.55
N VAL A 88 -0.01 -7.38 -7.62
CA VAL A 88 0.79 -6.19 -7.94
C VAL A 88 0.60 -5.73 -9.39
N CYS A 89 0.32 -6.63 -10.32
CA CYS A 89 0.07 -6.28 -11.72
C CYS A 89 -1.33 -5.72 -11.98
N CYS A 90 -2.37 -6.32 -11.39
CA CYS A 90 -3.76 -5.96 -11.66
C CYS A 90 -4.35 -4.99 -10.63
N CYS A 91 -3.77 -4.90 -9.44
CA CYS A 91 -4.30 -4.14 -8.30
C CYS A 91 -3.19 -3.42 -7.54
N PHE A 92 -2.24 -2.81 -8.26
CA PHE A 92 -1.04 -2.20 -7.68
C PHE A 92 -1.32 -1.25 -6.50
N THR A 93 -2.20 -0.27 -6.68
CA THR A 93 -2.56 0.73 -5.65
C THR A 93 -3.13 0.06 -4.40
N LEU A 94 -3.96 -0.96 -4.58
CA LEU A 94 -4.53 -1.72 -3.47
C LEU A 94 -3.47 -2.59 -2.78
N SER A 95 -2.52 -3.14 -3.54
CA SER A 95 -1.41 -3.91 -2.98
C SER A 95 -0.49 -3.06 -2.10
N VAL A 96 -0.14 -1.85 -2.55
CA VAL A 96 0.66 -0.90 -1.76
C VAL A 96 -0.11 -0.43 -0.51
N ALA A 97 -1.40 -0.09 -0.66
CA ALA A 97 -2.23 0.35 0.45
C ALA A 97 -2.46 -0.75 1.50
N THR A 98 -2.72 -1.98 1.08
CA THR A 98 -2.93 -3.10 2.01
C THR A 98 -1.64 -3.52 2.70
N THR A 99 -0.48 -3.37 2.05
CA THR A 99 0.84 -3.52 2.68
C THR A 99 1.08 -2.45 3.73
N ARG A 100 0.66 -1.20 3.46
CA ARG A 100 0.67 -0.14 4.47
C ARG A 100 -0.16 -0.52 5.69
N PHE A 101 -1.41 -0.92 5.48
CA PHE A 101 -2.31 -1.28 6.60
C PHE A 101 -1.76 -2.45 7.42
N MET A 102 -1.13 -3.44 6.76
CA MET A 102 -0.46 -4.54 7.44
C MET A 102 0.66 -4.03 8.37
N LEU A 103 1.51 -3.13 7.88
CA LEU A 103 2.58 -2.53 8.69
C LEU A 103 2.04 -1.65 9.83
N GLN A 104 0.97 -0.90 9.57
CA GLN A 104 0.32 -0.08 10.59
C GLN A 104 -0.26 -0.92 11.73
N ASP A 105 -0.88 -2.06 11.40
CA ASP A 105 -1.44 -2.98 12.38
C ASP A 105 -0.33 -3.70 13.17
N GLU A 106 0.74 -4.14 12.50
CA GLU A 106 1.85 -4.87 13.12
C GLU A 106 2.70 -3.96 14.03
N LEU A 107 3.09 -2.78 13.54
CA LEU A 107 4.01 -1.87 14.23
C LEU A 107 3.29 -0.81 15.06
N ARG A 108 1.95 -0.82 15.05
CA ARG A 108 1.08 0.16 15.72
C ARG A 108 1.47 1.60 15.34
N ILE A 109 1.49 1.86 14.03
CA ILE A 109 1.88 3.15 13.44
C ILE A 109 0.67 3.93 12.92
N GLN A 110 0.53 5.18 13.32
CA GLN A 110 -0.49 6.09 12.80
C GLN A 110 -0.02 6.84 11.55
N ASN A 111 -0.96 7.08 10.63
CA ASN A 111 -0.76 7.97 9.50
C ASN A 111 -0.95 9.43 9.93
N THR A 112 -0.13 10.31 9.40
CA THR A 112 -0.35 11.75 9.57
C THR A 112 -1.56 12.22 8.75
N LYS A 113 -2.08 13.40 9.06
CA LYS A 113 -3.16 14.04 8.26
C LYS A 113 -2.73 14.24 6.80
N CYS A 114 -1.45 14.53 6.57
CA CYS A 114 -0.87 14.67 5.23
C CYS A 114 -0.90 13.33 4.47
N ASP A 115 -0.47 12.23 5.11
CA ASP A 115 -0.49 10.89 4.50
C ASP A 115 -1.93 10.49 4.12
N ASN A 116 -2.90 10.75 5.00
CA ASN A 116 -4.30 10.43 4.75
C ASN A 116 -4.88 11.25 3.59
N CYS A 117 -4.48 12.52 3.44
CA CYS A 117 -4.88 13.36 2.31
C CYS A 117 -4.31 12.79 1.00
N ILE A 118 -3.00 12.50 0.98
CA ILE A 118 -2.30 11.97 -0.20
C ILE A 118 -2.89 10.63 -0.64
N ILE A 119 -3.05 9.68 0.29
CA ILE A 119 -3.64 8.37 0.01
C ILE A 119 -5.10 8.52 -0.45
N GLY A 120 -5.86 9.43 0.16
CA GLY A 120 -7.22 9.75 -0.25
C GLY A 120 -7.29 10.25 -1.69
N THR A 121 -6.41 11.18 -2.06
CA THR A 121 -6.30 11.71 -3.43
C THR A 121 -5.96 10.60 -4.42
N MET A 122 -5.04 9.69 -4.09
CA MET A 122 -4.68 8.56 -4.96
C MET A 122 -5.86 7.63 -5.24
N PHE A 123 -6.67 7.31 -4.23
CA PHE A 123 -7.87 6.50 -4.42
C PHE A 123 -8.91 7.23 -5.27
N VAL A 124 -9.13 8.53 -5.02
CA VAL A 124 -10.05 9.34 -5.83
C VAL A 124 -9.62 9.35 -7.29
N LEU A 125 -8.33 9.58 -7.58
CA LEU A 125 -7.80 9.53 -8.94
C LEU A 125 -8.01 8.15 -9.60
N GLN A 126 -7.95 7.06 -8.82
CA GLN A 126 -8.14 5.70 -9.34
C GLN A 126 -9.58 5.46 -9.78
N TYR A 127 -10.51 5.89 -8.92
CA TYR A 127 -11.93 5.79 -9.21
C TYR A 127 -12.32 6.70 -10.37
N LEU A 128 -11.76 7.91 -10.45
CA LEU A 128 -12.00 8.82 -11.57
C LEU A 128 -11.48 8.22 -12.89
N ASN A 129 -10.25 7.69 -12.93
CA ASN A 129 -9.72 7.04 -14.11
C ASN A 129 -10.60 5.85 -14.57
N CYS A 130 -11.02 5.01 -13.63
CA CYS A 130 -11.92 3.89 -13.91
C CYS A 130 -13.27 4.35 -14.49
N ILE A 131 -13.88 5.39 -13.91
CA ILE A 131 -15.15 5.94 -14.40
C ILE A 131 -14.96 6.57 -15.79
N CYS A 132 -13.93 7.39 -15.98
CA CYS A 132 -13.61 8.01 -17.26
C CYS A 132 -13.37 6.97 -18.36
N SER A 133 -12.65 5.90 -18.06
CA SER A 133 -12.42 4.78 -18.99
C SER A 133 -13.72 4.06 -19.36
N ILE A 134 -14.62 3.81 -18.40
CA ILE A 134 -15.92 3.19 -18.67
C ILE A 134 -16.80 4.11 -19.52
N VAL A 135 -16.83 5.41 -19.22
CA VAL A 135 -17.63 6.39 -19.97
C VAL A 135 -17.11 6.57 -21.39
N ALA A 136 -15.78 6.57 -21.60
CA ALA A 136 -15.16 6.58 -22.92
C ALA A 136 -15.55 5.31 -23.73
N CYS A 137 -15.54 4.13 -23.10
CA CYS A 137 -16.00 2.89 -23.74
C CYS A 137 -17.49 2.88 -24.12
N LEU A 138 -18.33 3.66 -23.43
CA LEU A 138 -19.78 3.73 -23.68
C LEU A 138 -20.18 4.88 -24.60
N THR A 139 -19.28 5.85 -24.83
CA THR A 139 -19.59 7.11 -25.50
C THR A 139 -18.53 7.36 -26.57
N ASP A 140 -18.87 7.15 -27.85
CA ASP A 140 -18.02 7.44 -29.02
C ASP A 140 -17.80 8.96 -29.26
N ILE A 141 -17.55 9.74 -28.20
CA ILE A 141 -17.25 11.18 -28.27
C ILE A 141 -15.74 11.39 -28.10
N PRO A 142 -15.03 11.96 -29.08
CA PRO A 142 -13.56 12.07 -29.07
C PRO A 142 -13.02 12.94 -27.93
N LEU A 143 -13.78 13.95 -27.47
CA LEU A 143 -13.38 14.80 -26.35
C LEU A 143 -13.27 14.04 -25.02
N ILE A 144 -14.12 13.02 -24.83
CA ILE A 144 -14.14 12.20 -23.61
C ILE A 144 -12.95 11.22 -23.62
N ASP A 145 -12.60 10.71 -24.80
CA ASP A 145 -11.45 9.81 -24.97
C ASP A 145 -10.13 10.52 -24.66
N GLU A 146 -9.94 11.75 -25.16
CA GLU A 146 -8.77 12.58 -24.80
C GLU A 146 -8.72 12.90 -23.30
N ALA A 147 -9.86 13.23 -22.69
CA ALA A 147 -9.94 13.50 -21.26
C ALA A 147 -9.62 12.25 -20.40
N ALA A 148 -10.08 11.07 -20.82
CA ALA A 148 -9.77 9.80 -20.17
C ALA A 148 -8.27 9.50 -20.26
N LEU A 149 -7.66 9.71 -21.43
CA LEU A 149 -6.23 9.47 -21.66
C LEU A 149 -5.35 10.43 -20.86
N ILE A 150 -5.71 11.72 -20.75
CA ILE A 150 -5.01 12.67 -19.89
C ILE A 150 -5.14 12.26 -18.42
N THR A 151 -6.34 11.86 -17.99
CA THR A 151 -6.59 11.45 -16.60
C THR A 151 -5.78 10.21 -16.23
N ASP A 152 -5.70 9.22 -17.12
CA ASP A 152 -4.88 8.02 -16.96
C ASP A 152 -3.39 8.37 -16.81
N ARG A 153 -2.86 9.25 -17.67
CA ARG A 153 -1.45 9.69 -17.61
C ARG A 153 -1.12 10.46 -16.34
N VAL A 154 -2.00 11.35 -15.90
CA VAL A 154 -1.83 12.10 -14.65
C VAL A 154 -1.89 11.14 -13.45
N ALA A 155 -2.82 10.19 -13.48
CA ALA A 155 -2.94 9.18 -12.45
C ALA A 155 -1.67 8.33 -12.37
N ASP A 156 -1.15 7.84 -13.52
CA ASP A 156 0.10 7.07 -13.59
C ASP A 156 1.30 7.82 -13.03
N ILE A 157 1.47 9.11 -13.36
CA ILE A 157 2.56 9.93 -12.83
C ILE A 157 2.42 10.10 -11.30
N ALA A 158 1.20 10.37 -10.83
CA ALA A 158 0.90 10.47 -9.41
C ALA A 158 1.14 9.14 -8.69
N TYR A 159 0.82 8.01 -9.32
CA TYR A 159 1.07 6.68 -8.76
C TYR A 159 2.56 6.36 -8.72
N CYS A 160 3.30 6.55 -9.81
CA CYS A 160 4.73 6.29 -9.86
C CYS A 160 5.49 7.08 -8.79
N SER A 161 5.15 8.35 -8.60
CA SER A 161 5.79 9.20 -7.59
C SER A 161 5.39 8.83 -6.17
N VAL A 162 4.08 8.85 -5.85
CA VAL A 162 3.62 8.65 -4.48
C VAL A 162 3.77 7.21 -4.02
N CYS A 163 3.49 6.21 -4.87
CA CYS A 163 3.71 4.81 -4.51
C CYS A 163 5.20 4.52 -4.30
N ALA A 164 6.12 5.18 -5.02
CA ALA A 164 7.55 5.01 -4.77
C ALA A 164 7.95 5.54 -3.38
N CYS A 165 7.46 6.71 -3.00
CA CYS A 165 7.67 7.26 -1.65
C CYS A 165 7.08 6.35 -0.57
N MET A 166 5.85 5.84 -0.77
CA MET A 166 5.19 4.94 0.18
C MET A 166 5.95 3.61 0.31
N GLN A 167 6.37 3.02 -0.81
CA GLN A 167 7.17 1.79 -0.80
C GLN A 167 8.53 1.97 -0.12
N THR A 168 9.17 3.12 -0.32
CA THR A 168 10.41 3.48 0.38
C THR A 168 10.17 3.65 1.88
N GLN A 169 9.07 4.29 2.26
CA GLN A 169 8.65 4.40 3.67
C GLN A 169 8.43 3.01 4.30
N HIS A 170 7.74 2.11 3.60
CA HIS A 170 7.52 0.73 4.05
C HIS A 170 8.85 0.00 4.24
N LYS A 171 9.80 0.15 3.30
CA LYS A 171 11.14 -0.43 3.43
C LYS A 171 11.84 0.07 4.68
N MET A 172 11.92 1.39 4.90
CA MET A 172 12.64 1.95 6.03
C MET A 172 12.04 1.50 7.36
N GLU A 173 10.71 1.42 7.44
CA GLU A 173 10.06 0.94 8.66
C GLU A 173 10.31 -0.56 8.89
N MET A 174 10.33 -1.37 7.82
CA MET A 174 10.75 -2.78 7.93
C MET A 174 12.24 -2.92 8.24
N ASP A 175 13.11 -2.05 7.72
CA ASP A 175 14.54 -2.04 8.06
C ASP A 175 14.75 -1.69 9.54
N LYS A 176 13.96 -0.75 10.10
CA LYS A 176 13.92 -0.47 11.54
C LYS A 176 13.40 -1.66 12.35
N ARG A 177 12.32 -2.32 11.90
CA ARG A 177 11.80 -3.53 12.54
C ARG A 177 12.85 -4.65 12.58
N ASP A 178 13.57 -4.84 11.48
CA ASP A 178 14.57 -5.89 11.33
C ASP A 178 15.93 -5.51 11.96
N GLY A 179 16.03 -4.34 12.61
CA GLY A 179 17.22 -3.86 13.32
C GLY A 179 18.36 -3.35 12.41
N LEU A 180 18.08 -3.10 11.14
CA LEU A 180 19.05 -2.64 10.13
C LEU A 180 19.25 -1.11 10.14
N ILE A 181 18.34 -0.36 10.74
CA ILE A 181 18.41 1.10 10.89
C ILE A 181 18.26 1.44 12.39
N GLU A 182 19.19 2.22 12.93
CA GLU A 182 19.06 2.73 14.30
C GLU A 182 17.89 3.74 14.39
N PRO A 183 17.06 3.72 15.47
CA PRO A 183 16.00 4.69 15.65
C PRO A 183 16.58 6.11 15.67
N ARG A 184 16.04 7.01 14.85
CA ARG A 184 16.54 8.40 14.72
C ARG A 184 16.39 9.23 16.00
N ASP A 185 15.64 8.74 16.99
CA ASP A 185 15.53 9.32 18.32
C ASP A 185 15.13 8.26 19.33
N GLY A 186 16.08 7.55 19.96
CA GLY A 186 16.01 6.94 21.31
C GLY A 186 14.74 6.16 21.77
N THR A 187 13.77 5.89 20.89
CA THR A 187 12.49 5.31 21.23
C THR A 187 12.64 3.80 21.11
N VAL A 188 12.88 3.19 22.26
CA VAL A 188 12.93 1.74 22.45
C VAL A 188 11.60 1.14 21.95
N VAL A 189 11.64 0.50 20.79
CA VAL A 189 10.54 -0.33 20.31
C VAL A 189 10.56 -1.61 21.15
N ARG A 190 9.73 -1.67 22.19
CA ARG A 190 9.45 -2.92 22.89
C ARG A 190 8.57 -3.78 22.00
N ALA A 191 9.10 -4.90 21.52
CA ALA A 191 8.30 -5.93 20.85
C ALA A 191 7.21 -6.46 21.80
N PRO A 192 5.90 -6.41 21.45
CA PRO A 192 4.86 -7.09 22.22
C PRO A 192 4.58 -8.50 21.68
N PRO A 193 3.95 -9.37 22.49
CA PRO A 193 3.88 -10.81 22.26
C PRO A 193 2.96 -11.17 21.09
N THR A 194 3.27 -12.32 20.46
CA THR A 194 2.50 -13.00 19.41
C THR A 194 0.98 -12.84 19.59
N GLN A 195 0.34 -12.05 18.73
CA GLN A 195 -1.11 -12.00 18.66
C GLN A 195 -1.65 -13.21 17.88
N HIS A 196 -2.34 -14.10 18.60
CA HIS A 196 -3.20 -15.10 18.01
C HIS A 196 -4.32 -14.41 17.22
N MET A 197 -4.36 -14.65 15.91
CA MET A 197 -5.55 -14.34 15.11
C MET A 197 -6.69 -15.25 15.59
N MET A 198 -7.70 -14.67 16.25
CA MET A 198 -8.97 -15.36 16.47
C MET A 198 -9.74 -15.34 15.14
N LYS A 199 -10.00 -16.56 14.63
CA LYS A 199 -10.87 -16.84 13.48
C LYS A 199 -12.27 -16.26 13.65
#